data_AF-A0A9X5P9V5-F1
#
_entry.id   AF-A0A9X5P9V5-F1
#
_cell.length_a   1.000
_cell.length_b   1.000
_cell.length_c   1.000
_cell.angle_alpha   90.00
_cell.angle_beta   90.00
_cell.angle_gamma   90.00
#
_symmetry.space_group_name_H-M   'P 1'
#
loop_
_entity.id
_entity.type
_entity.pdbx_description
1 polymer ?
#
loop_
_entity_poly.entity_id
_entity_poly.type
_entity_poly.pdbx_seq_one_letter_code
_entity_poly.pdbx_strand_id
1 'polypeptide(L)'
;MSVINTKIKTIILTAISAAILSACGGGGGSGGASTLSTGSTSTSGNGSPAKNSSPSNATPSANNNNGNTVAAATPSHNRADNLADLIDEAPLEALNLATPLHTSFISSASAQQDNPNVQLRQKETGEKFQTDNQNKNQGGLISSLDFKANDEVKLDGIVLFNKNANGSATQPEWTTTDSLIAKINSKGNTKADISEQDGSEKNTKYEYGKSTLDDRIVEIFKQLKTERENLKKAKEGGTDGIDTNKIAEIEAKIKELSELYDFKRQLRAGLTKYTQDSMNQIAYFRTDADGLVFDKRFDGIYVIRFVDGTQIVMHDPAAAGWTYQTFAHYIDPKSGVIYGYQSLGDETKFTDLPEKGTATYNGLTTAYVVKGDQSRQLTADVKAIVDFGLKGVRFETANSQFHSLDANGRRVSEADAKYDMKGAAKWENGNLFLGSVEAAAAGLKGNLSGKFYGAKAAEIGGTYGLKNQDGSEHLIGGYGAKRQ
;
A
#
# COMPACT_ATOMS: atom_id res chain seq x y z
N MET A 1 6.86 -27.14 -19.21
CA MET A 1 6.97 -25.74 -18.72
C MET A 1 8.40 -25.16 -18.74
N SER A 2 9.41 -25.79 -19.36
CA SER A 2 10.84 -25.41 -19.15
C SER A 2 11.47 -24.52 -20.24
N VAL A 3 11.01 -24.56 -21.50
CA VAL A 3 11.78 -23.94 -22.62
C VAL A 3 11.39 -22.48 -22.91
N ILE A 4 10.15 -22.07 -22.60
CA ILE A 4 9.65 -20.70 -22.85
C ILE A 4 10.17 -19.71 -21.78
N ASN A 5 10.29 -20.17 -20.53
CA ASN A 5 10.72 -19.33 -19.40
C ASN A 5 12.22 -18.94 -19.51
N THR A 6 13.04 -19.80 -20.12
CA THR A 6 14.47 -19.55 -20.33
C THR A 6 14.71 -18.52 -21.43
N LYS A 7 13.95 -18.55 -22.54
CA LYS A 7 14.10 -17.58 -23.63
C LYS A 7 13.71 -16.15 -23.23
N ILE A 8 12.72 -15.98 -22.35
CA ILE A 8 12.31 -14.67 -21.84
C ILE A 8 13.39 -14.08 -20.92
N LYS A 9 14.00 -14.88 -20.04
CA LYS A 9 15.11 -14.42 -19.17
C LYS A 9 16.35 -13.99 -19.97
N THR A 10 16.69 -14.69 -21.06
CA THR A 10 17.87 -14.35 -21.89
C THR A 10 17.68 -13.08 -22.72
N ILE A 11 16.45 -12.76 -23.17
CA ILE A 11 16.17 -11.53 -23.92
C ILE A 11 16.20 -10.30 -23.01
N ILE A 12 15.72 -10.41 -21.77
CA ILE A 12 15.68 -9.29 -20.81
C ILE A 12 17.08 -8.85 -20.35
N LEU A 13 18.05 -9.76 -20.25
CA LEU A 13 19.39 -9.43 -19.74
C LEU A 13 20.30 -8.71 -20.76
N THR A 14 20.01 -8.80 -22.06
CA THR A 14 20.98 -8.40 -23.12
C THR A 14 20.71 -7.00 -23.69
N ALA A 15 19.58 -6.36 -23.36
CA ALA A 15 19.16 -5.09 -24.01
C ALA A 15 19.39 -3.81 -23.17
N ILE A 16 19.97 -3.88 -21.96
CA ILE A 16 20.17 -2.71 -21.09
C ILE A 16 21.59 -2.10 -21.24
N SER A 17 22.40 -2.52 -22.21
CA SER A 17 23.77 -2.02 -22.36
C SER A 17 24.13 -1.65 -23.79
N ALA A 18 23.53 -0.58 -24.30
CA ALA A 18 24.17 0.29 -25.29
C ALA A 18 23.40 1.61 -25.46
N ALA A 19 24.15 2.70 -25.49
CA ALA A 19 23.80 4.04 -25.95
C ALA A 19 23.01 4.97 -25.00
N ILE A 20 23.68 5.42 -23.92
CA ILE A 20 23.65 6.85 -23.56
C ILE A 20 25.08 7.33 -23.28
N LEU A 21 25.76 7.79 -24.33
CA LEU A 21 26.92 8.69 -24.35
C LEU A 21 26.63 9.62 -25.55
N SER A 22 26.87 10.92 -25.57
CA SER A 22 27.23 11.93 -24.59
C SER A 22 27.28 13.21 -25.43
N ALA A 23 26.63 14.29 -25.00
CA ALA A 23 26.98 15.63 -25.47
C ALA A 23 26.97 16.56 -24.25
N CYS A 24 28.19 16.84 -23.81
CA CYS A 24 28.57 17.80 -22.79
C CYS A 24 28.77 19.18 -23.44
N GLY A 25 28.39 20.22 -22.72
CA GLY A 25 28.76 21.63 -22.97
C GLY A 25 27.60 22.55 -22.54
N GLY A 26 27.69 23.42 -21.54
CA GLY A 26 28.79 23.83 -20.68
C GLY A 26 28.54 25.28 -20.20
N GLY A 27 28.70 25.51 -18.89
CA GLY A 27 28.84 26.84 -18.23
C GLY A 27 27.52 27.55 -17.92
N GLY A 28 27.27 28.20 -16.77
CA GLY A 28 28.01 28.58 -15.55
C GLY A 28 27.00 29.46 -14.77
N GLY A 29 26.82 29.41 -13.46
CA GLY A 29 27.77 29.79 -12.42
C GLY A 29 27.01 30.55 -11.30
N SER A 30 27.50 30.39 -10.07
CA SER A 30 27.17 31.10 -8.81
C SER A 30 25.75 30.90 -8.25
N GLY A 31 25.52 30.69 -6.96
CA GLY A 31 26.35 30.77 -5.76
C GLY A 31 25.41 30.93 -4.57
N GLY A 32 25.76 30.38 -3.40
CA GLY A 32 24.99 30.64 -2.16
C GLY A 32 24.87 29.43 -1.26
N ALA A 33 25.94 29.18 -0.49
CA ALA A 33 25.93 28.25 0.62
C ALA A 33 25.09 28.82 1.79
N SER A 34 24.28 27.97 2.41
CA SER A 34 23.80 28.19 3.78
C SER A 34 23.73 26.85 4.50
N THR A 35 24.86 26.48 5.09
CA THR A 35 24.95 25.52 6.19
C THR A 35 24.57 26.23 7.49
N LEU A 36 23.53 25.75 8.18
CA LEU A 36 23.23 26.05 9.58
C LEU A 36 22.63 24.77 10.18
N SER A 37 22.88 24.35 11.40
CA SER A 37 23.93 24.57 12.40
C SER A 37 23.57 23.56 13.48
N THR A 38 24.51 22.69 13.86
CA THR A 38 24.43 21.93 15.11
C THR A 38 24.65 22.88 16.28
N GLY A 39 23.99 22.64 17.41
CA GLY A 39 24.14 23.47 18.60
C GLY A 39 23.46 22.86 19.81
N SER A 40 24.20 22.01 20.53
CA SER A 40 23.91 21.58 21.89
C SER A 40 24.66 22.44 22.91
N THR A 41 24.05 22.54 24.11
CA THR A 41 24.59 22.92 25.43
C THR A 41 25.02 24.36 25.72
N SER A 42 24.41 24.93 26.78
CA SER A 42 25.16 25.35 27.97
C SER A 42 24.27 25.37 29.23
N THR A 43 24.91 25.00 30.33
CA THR A 43 24.47 24.88 31.72
C THR A 43 24.79 26.14 32.54
N SER A 44 24.22 26.19 33.76
CA SER A 44 24.61 27.03 34.92
C SER A 44 23.92 28.41 35.03
N GLY A 45 23.35 28.83 36.16
CA GLY A 45 23.33 28.21 37.48
C GLY A 45 22.60 29.05 38.53
N ASN A 46 22.42 28.40 39.68
CA ASN A 46 22.30 28.89 41.07
C ASN A 46 21.35 30.03 41.46
N GLY A 47 20.42 29.68 42.36
CA GLY A 47 19.70 30.64 43.21
C GLY A 47 18.73 29.99 44.19
N SER A 48 19.23 29.41 45.28
CA SER A 48 18.50 29.14 46.53
C SER A 48 19.52 29.33 47.66
N PRO A 49 19.16 29.89 48.83
CA PRO A 49 18.15 29.27 49.70
C PRO A 49 17.34 30.23 50.60
N ALA A 50 16.20 29.77 51.12
CA ALA A 50 15.80 30.07 52.50
C ALA A 50 14.75 29.06 53.01
N LYS A 51 15.14 28.29 54.02
CA LYS A 51 14.25 27.59 54.95
C LYS A 51 13.58 28.62 55.86
N ASN A 52 12.30 28.44 56.19
CA ASN A 52 11.86 28.68 57.56
C ASN A 52 10.73 27.72 57.96
N SER A 53 10.76 27.32 59.21
CA SER A 53 10.03 26.21 59.83
C SER A 53 9.04 26.71 60.88
N SER A 54 7.78 26.24 60.77
CA SER A 54 6.80 25.90 61.85
C SER A 54 6.33 26.99 62.84
N PRO A 55 5.31 26.72 63.70
CA PRO A 55 3.98 26.10 63.48
C PRO A 55 2.84 26.90 64.18
N SER A 56 1.56 26.72 63.83
CA SER A 56 0.47 26.85 64.82
C SER A 56 -0.86 26.25 64.37
N ASN A 57 -1.43 25.53 65.32
CA ASN A 57 -2.68 24.78 65.34
C ASN A 57 -3.89 25.72 65.50
N ALA A 58 -4.94 25.55 64.68
CA ALA A 58 -6.29 26.02 64.98
C ALA A 58 -7.33 25.12 64.29
N THR A 59 -8.22 24.55 65.10
CA THR A 59 -9.32 23.62 64.78
C THR A 59 -10.56 24.35 64.22
N PRO A 60 -11.59 23.62 63.72
CA PRO A 60 -12.24 23.92 62.45
C PRO A 60 -13.49 24.81 62.57
N SER A 61 -13.76 25.60 61.54
CA SER A 61 -15.06 26.23 61.35
C SER A 61 -15.78 25.54 60.20
N ALA A 62 -16.86 24.84 60.56
CA ALA A 62 -17.81 24.27 59.62
C ALA A 62 -18.48 25.40 58.83
N ASN A 63 -18.35 25.38 57.51
CA ASN A 63 -19.23 26.14 56.65
C ASN A 63 -19.79 25.21 55.57
N ASN A 64 -21.03 24.80 55.78
CA ASN A 64 -21.85 24.11 54.79
C ASN A 64 -22.11 25.08 53.64
N ASN A 65 -21.48 24.85 52.48
CA ASN A 65 -21.96 25.39 51.23
C ASN A 65 -22.19 24.26 50.22
N ASN A 66 -23.50 24.07 50.03
CA ASN A 66 -24.25 23.42 48.97
C ASN A 66 -23.44 22.91 47.76
N GLY A 67 -23.59 21.61 47.51
CA GLY A 67 -22.80 20.84 46.57
C GLY A 67 -22.93 21.28 45.11
N ASN A 68 -21.80 21.64 44.53
CA ASN A 68 -21.47 21.16 43.20
C ASN A 68 -20.59 19.92 43.40
N THR A 69 -21.22 18.76 43.58
CA THR A 69 -20.51 17.49 43.47
C THR A 69 -20.01 17.40 42.04
N VAL A 70 -18.74 17.72 41.82
CA VAL A 70 -17.98 17.14 40.71
C VAL A 70 -18.15 15.64 40.91
N ALA A 71 -18.97 15.00 40.06
CA ALA A 71 -19.13 13.56 40.10
C ALA A 71 -17.72 12.99 40.12
N ALA A 72 -17.37 12.24 41.17
CA ALA A 72 -16.11 11.54 41.22
C ALA A 72 -16.03 10.73 39.93
N ALA A 73 -14.97 10.95 39.14
CA ALA A 73 -14.76 10.20 37.92
C ALA A 73 -14.86 8.72 38.27
N THR A 74 -15.74 7.99 37.60
CA THR A 74 -15.88 6.55 37.76
C THR A 74 -14.48 5.94 37.65
N PRO A 75 -14.06 5.08 38.58
CA PRO A 75 -12.75 4.44 38.48
C PRO A 75 -12.63 3.73 37.13
N SER A 76 -11.61 4.11 36.35
CA SER A 76 -11.31 3.46 35.07
C SER A 76 -10.87 2.02 35.32
N HIS A 77 -11.44 1.06 34.58
CA HIS A 77 -11.00 -0.34 34.60
C HIS A 77 -9.70 -0.50 33.82
N ASN A 78 -9.48 0.35 32.82
CA ASN A 78 -8.30 0.32 31.98
C ASN A 78 -7.03 0.66 32.77
N ARG A 79 -5.94 -0.08 32.53
CA ARG A 79 -4.65 0.14 33.20
C ARG A 79 -3.48 0.00 32.23
N ALA A 80 -2.48 0.85 32.41
CA ALA A 80 -1.29 0.89 31.55
C ALA A 80 -0.44 -0.39 31.60
N ASP A 81 -0.51 -1.14 32.70
CA ASP A 81 0.17 -2.42 32.90
C ASP A 81 -0.60 -3.62 32.33
N ASN A 82 -1.87 -3.45 31.94
CA ASN A 82 -2.70 -4.52 31.40
C ASN A 82 -3.50 -4.07 30.16
N LEU A 83 -2.79 -3.80 29.07
CA LEU A 83 -3.42 -3.38 27.81
C LEU A 83 -4.22 -4.49 27.11
N ALA A 84 -3.96 -5.75 27.44
CA ALA A 84 -4.68 -6.89 26.85
C ALA A 84 -6.16 -6.93 27.26
N ASP A 85 -6.54 -6.20 28.33
CA ASP A 85 -7.89 -6.17 28.88
C ASP A 85 -8.57 -4.80 28.72
N LEU A 86 -8.06 -3.91 27.84
CA LEU A 86 -8.73 -2.63 27.58
C LEU A 86 -10.17 -2.82 27.12
N ILE A 87 -11.06 -2.02 27.68
CA ILE A 87 -12.47 -1.92 27.30
C ILE A 87 -12.83 -0.50 26.87
N ASP A 88 -13.86 -0.38 26.05
CA ASP A 88 -14.38 0.90 25.57
C ASP A 88 -15.35 1.49 26.59
N GLU A 89 -14.81 2.02 27.70
CA GLU A 89 -15.58 2.52 28.85
C GLU A 89 -15.82 4.04 28.86
N ALA A 90 -15.10 4.79 28.03
CA ALA A 90 -15.23 6.23 27.89
C ALA A 90 -15.19 6.65 26.40
N PRO A 91 -16.15 6.17 25.58
CA PRO A 91 -16.07 6.27 24.12
C PRO A 91 -16.00 7.73 23.65
N LEU A 92 -15.15 7.97 22.65
CA LEU A 92 -15.12 9.23 21.92
C LEU A 92 -16.43 9.43 21.15
N GLU A 93 -16.79 10.70 20.95
CA GLU A 93 -17.92 11.07 20.10
C GLU A 93 -17.78 10.47 18.68
N ALA A 94 -18.90 9.98 18.14
CA ALA A 94 -18.96 9.43 16.79
C ALA A 94 -18.60 10.50 15.75
N LEU A 95 -17.78 10.15 14.75
CA LEU A 95 -17.39 11.08 13.68
C LEU A 95 -18.45 11.24 12.59
N ASN A 96 -19.39 10.29 12.46
CA ASN A 96 -20.45 10.27 11.44
C ASN A 96 -19.92 10.55 10.02
N LEU A 97 -18.75 9.98 9.67
CA LEU A 97 -18.14 10.15 8.36
C LEU A 97 -18.92 9.39 7.29
N ALA A 98 -19.05 10.00 6.12
CA ALA A 98 -19.67 9.35 4.97
C ALA A 98 -18.95 8.05 4.60
N THR A 99 -19.70 7.07 4.11
CA THR A 99 -19.11 5.89 3.49
C THR A 99 -18.49 6.29 2.15
N PRO A 100 -17.24 5.93 1.87
CA PRO A 100 -16.61 6.19 0.58
C PRO A 100 -17.40 5.51 -0.54
N LEU A 101 -17.54 6.19 -1.68
CA LEU A 101 -18.04 5.56 -2.90
C LEU A 101 -17.06 4.46 -3.34
N HIS A 102 -17.55 3.42 -4.02
CA HIS A 102 -16.72 2.34 -4.62
C HIS A 102 -15.68 2.84 -5.65
N THR A 103 -15.78 4.12 -6.01
CA THR A 103 -14.92 4.86 -6.92
C THR A 103 -13.87 5.70 -6.21
N SER A 104 -14.00 5.81 -4.89
CA SER A 104 -13.09 6.57 -4.05
C SER A 104 -11.81 5.79 -3.87
N PHE A 105 -10.71 6.52 -3.80
CA PHE A 105 -9.40 6.00 -3.50
C PHE A 105 -8.75 6.88 -2.44
N ILE A 106 -7.82 6.33 -1.66
CA ILE A 106 -7.17 7.05 -0.57
C ILE A 106 -6.04 7.90 -1.08
N SER A 107 -5.97 9.11 -0.53
CA SER A 107 -4.88 10.05 -0.75
C SER A 107 -4.14 10.36 0.53
N SER A 108 -2.84 10.58 0.44
CA SER A 108 -2.00 10.98 1.55
C SER A 108 -0.89 11.91 1.10
N ALA A 109 -0.73 13.02 1.83
CA ALA A 109 0.43 13.89 1.68
C ALA A 109 1.66 13.39 2.46
N SER A 110 1.53 12.33 3.28
CA SER A 110 2.63 11.78 4.06
C SER A 110 3.47 10.77 3.27
N ALA A 111 4.76 10.68 3.61
CA ALA A 111 5.62 9.61 3.12
C ALA A 111 5.10 8.27 3.64
N GLN A 112 4.99 7.29 2.75
CA GLN A 112 4.42 5.98 3.06
C GLN A 112 5.48 4.95 3.44
N GLN A 113 6.75 5.19 3.07
CA GLN A 113 7.83 4.22 3.28
C GLN A 113 8.03 3.86 4.76
N ASP A 114 7.78 4.83 5.65
CA ASP A 114 7.93 4.69 7.09
C ASP A 114 6.64 4.23 7.78
N ASN A 115 5.59 3.92 7.01
CA ASN A 115 4.41 3.29 7.57
C ASN A 115 4.71 1.86 8.06
N PRO A 116 3.84 1.32 8.92
CA PRO A 116 3.93 -0.06 9.37
C PRO A 116 4.17 -1.01 8.19
N ASN A 117 5.26 -1.76 8.26
CA ASN A 117 5.66 -2.71 7.23
C ASN A 117 6.23 -3.97 7.87
N VAL A 118 6.10 -5.07 7.16
CA VAL A 118 6.65 -6.37 7.55
C VAL A 118 7.02 -7.12 6.28
N GLN A 119 8.13 -7.83 6.30
CA GLN A 119 8.63 -8.59 5.17
C GLN A 119 9.06 -9.98 5.62
N LEU A 120 8.58 -11.01 4.95
CA LEU A 120 9.19 -12.33 4.93
C LEU A 120 10.14 -12.37 3.74
N ARG A 121 11.42 -12.57 4.04
CA ARG A 121 12.51 -12.57 3.07
C ARG A 121 13.13 -13.94 2.98
N GLN A 122 13.67 -14.26 1.80
CA GLN A 122 14.41 -15.49 1.57
C GLN A 122 15.86 -15.15 1.20
N LYS A 123 16.81 -15.75 1.92
CA LYS A 123 18.23 -15.69 1.55
C LYS A 123 18.51 -16.57 0.34
N GLU A 124 19.63 -16.36 -0.33
CA GLU A 124 20.10 -17.25 -1.41
C GLU A 124 20.24 -18.72 -0.97
N THR A 125 20.52 -18.97 0.32
CA THR A 125 20.58 -20.31 0.91
C THR A 125 19.21 -20.97 1.12
N GLY A 126 18.11 -20.28 0.81
CA GLY A 126 16.74 -20.75 0.99
C GLY A 126 16.12 -20.47 2.36
N GLU A 127 16.94 -20.05 3.34
CA GLU A 127 16.49 -19.69 4.70
C GLU A 127 15.56 -18.47 4.68
N LYS A 128 14.45 -18.56 5.42
CA LYS A 128 13.45 -17.50 5.52
C LYS A 128 13.62 -16.71 6.82
N PHE A 129 13.43 -15.40 6.78
CA PHE A 129 13.46 -14.54 7.96
C PHE A 129 12.52 -13.34 7.83
N GLN A 130 12.06 -12.82 8.97
CA GLN A 130 11.18 -11.64 9.01
C GLN A 130 11.95 -10.37 9.34
N THR A 131 11.52 -9.26 8.77
CA THR A 131 11.88 -7.88 9.16
C THR A 131 10.61 -7.06 9.36
N ASP A 132 10.61 -6.11 10.28
CA ASP A 132 9.48 -5.22 10.56
C ASP A 132 9.96 -3.89 11.17
N ASN A 133 9.03 -3.02 11.57
CA ASN A 133 9.36 -1.71 12.17
C ASN A 133 10.16 -1.80 13.48
N GLN A 134 10.08 -2.92 14.21
CA GLN A 134 10.78 -3.13 15.47
C GLN A 134 12.11 -3.86 15.26
N ASN A 135 12.19 -4.74 14.26
CA ASN A 135 13.31 -5.63 14.00
C ASN A 135 13.83 -5.47 12.57
N LYS A 136 15.02 -4.88 12.44
CA LYS A 136 15.74 -4.68 11.16
C LYS A 136 14.89 -3.96 10.11
N ASN A 137 14.19 -2.89 10.50
CA ASN A 137 13.33 -2.11 9.60
C ASN A 137 14.04 -1.81 8.26
N GLN A 138 13.43 -2.26 7.17
CA GLN A 138 13.91 -2.05 5.79
C GLN A 138 13.04 -1.05 5.02
N GLY A 139 12.07 -0.42 5.70
CA GLY A 139 11.03 0.37 5.06
C GLY A 139 10.04 -0.48 4.25
N GLY A 140 8.89 0.11 3.95
CA GLY A 140 7.97 -0.43 2.97
C GLY A 140 8.47 -0.25 1.54
N LEU A 141 7.90 -1.01 0.59
CA LEU A 141 8.20 -0.85 -0.84
C LEU A 141 7.59 0.43 -1.43
N ILE A 142 6.46 0.88 -0.88
CA ILE A 142 5.67 2.00 -1.41
C ILE A 142 6.06 3.27 -0.66
N SER A 143 6.58 4.29 -1.34
CA SER A 143 7.15 5.48 -0.68
C SER A 143 6.20 6.67 -0.55
N SER A 144 5.18 6.78 -1.39
CA SER A 144 4.24 7.92 -1.42
C SER A 144 2.85 7.48 -1.85
N LEU A 145 1.82 8.32 -1.58
CA LEU A 145 0.38 8.16 -1.83
C LEU A 145 -0.30 9.50 -2.18
N ASP A 146 0.30 10.39 -2.96
CA ASP A 146 -0.27 11.75 -3.14
C ASP A 146 -1.62 11.69 -3.90
N PHE A 147 -2.72 12.21 -3.37
CA PHE A 147 -3.84 12.65 -4.21
C PHE A 147 -4.34 13.99 -3.73
N LYS A 148 -4.40 14.94 -4.65
CA LYS A 148 -4.97 16.26 -4.42
C LYS A 148 -6.17 16.44 -5.33
N ALA A 149 -7.19 17.12 -4.82
CA ALA A 149 -8.32 17.53 -5.65
C ALA A 149 -7.82 18.48 -6.76
N ASN A 150 -7.93 18.04 -8.02
CA ASN A 150 -7.51 18.78 -9.22
C ASN A 150 -5.97 18.87 -9.43
N ASP A 151 -5.19 17.93 -8.91
CA ASP A 151 -3.73 17.85 -9.11
C ASP A 151 -3.27 16.37 -9.20
N GLU A 152 -2.06 16.13 -9.72
CA GLU A 152 -1.48 14.82 -10.04
C GLU A 152 -1.16 13.97 -8.80
N VAL A 153 -1.31 12.63 -8.90
CA VAL A 153 -1.06 11.67 -7.81
C VAL A 153 0.36 11.11 -7.84
N LYS A 154 1.21 11.34 -6.86
CA LYS A 154 2.59 10.80 -6.83
C LYS A 154 2.73 9.60 -5.87
N LEU A 155 2.90 8.40 -6.42
CA LEU A 155 3.62 7.28 -5.80
C LEU A 155 5.02 7.29 -6.45
N ASP A 156 6.15 7.04 -5.76
CA ASP A 156 7.38 6.71 -6.50
C ASP A 156 7.13 5.36 -7.14
N GLY A 157 6.54 5.46 -8.31
CA GLY A 157 6.33 4.39 -9.20
C GLY A 157 4.94 4.14 -9.75
N ILE A 158 3.88 4.85 -9.42
CA ILE A 158 2.61 4.81 -10.16
C ILE A 158 1.84 6.11 -9.85
N VAL A 159 1.46 6.95 -10.82
CA VAL A 159 0.46 8.02 -10.63
C VAL A 159 -0.94 7.39 -10.81
N LEU A 160 -2.03 8.08 -10.46
CA LEU A 160 -3.42 7.61 -10.53
C LEU A 160 -4.41 8.76 -10.86
N PHE A 161 -4.58 9.24 -12.11
CA PHE A 161 -5.49 10.38 -12.44
C PHE A 161 -7.02 10.06 -12.45
N ASN A 162 -7.85 11.07 -12.17
CA ASN A 162 -9.32 11.05 -12.29
C ASN A 162 -9.93 12.46 -12.60
N LYS A 163 -10.59 12.65 -13.76
CA LYS A 163 -11.82 13.49 -13.95
C LYS A 163 -12.30 13.58 -15.40
N ASN A 164 -13.63 13.73 -15.57
CA ASN A 164 -14.28 14.63 -16.54
C ASN A 164 -15.69 15.05 -16.06
N ALA A 165 -16.28 16.04 -16.72
CA ALA A 165 -17.34 16.94 -16.22
C ALA A 165 -18.72 16.32 -15.86
N ASN A 166 -18.95 15.03 -16.12
CA ASN A 166 -20.30 14.43 -16.10
C ASN A 166 -20.47 13.16 -15.24
N GLY A 167 -19.57 12.87 -14.31
CA GLY A 167 -19.79 11.81 -13.30
C GLY A 167 -19.82 10.38 -13.85
N SER A 168 -18.65 9.76 -13.93
CA SER A 168 -18.44 8.30 -13.91
C SER A 168 -16.95 8.08 -13.60
N ALA A 169 -16.61 7.21 -12.65
CA ALA A 169 -15.26 7.14 -12.10
C ALA A 169 -14.23 6.56 -13.06
N THR A 170 -13.07 7.22 -13.16
CA THR A 170 -11.99 6.81 -14.08
C THR A 170 -10.84 6.11 -13.39
N GLN A 171 -10.19 5.26 -14.20
CA GLN A 171 -9.08 4.39 -13.85
C GLN A 171 -7.75 5.15 -13.76
N PRO A 172 -6.79 4.62 -13.01
CA PRO A 172 -5.70 5.45 -12.51
C PRO A 172 -4.37 5.33 -13.36
N GLU A 173 -3.53 6.38 -13.46
CA GLU A 173 -2.41 6.65 -14.43
C GLU A 173 -0.98 6.93 -13.90
N TRP A 174 0.04 6.13 -14.24
CA TRP A 174 1.45 5.85 -13.80
C TRP A 174 2.66 6.85 -13.71
N THR A 175 3.68 6.51 -12.87
CA THR A 175 5.08 7.05 -12.85
C THR A 175 6.22 6.01 -13.03
N THR A 176 6.16 4.77 -12.52
CA THR A 176 7.17 3.73 -12.90
C THR A 176 6.85 3.33 -14.30
N THR A 177 7.85 3.30 -15.17
CA THR A 177 7.69 2.82 -16.53
C THR A 177 7.55 1.30 -16.57
N ASP A 178 6.84 0.81 -17.59
CA ASP A 178 6.73 -0.61 -17.91
C ASP A 178 5.97 -1.43 -16.82
N SER A 179 4.77 -0.95 -16.45
CA SER A 179 3.88 -1.58 -15.48
C SER A 179 2.40 -1.58 -15.88
N LEU A 180 1.57 -2.35 -15.17
CA LEU A 180 0.13 -2.54 -15.40
C LEU A 180 -0.66 -2.63 -14.10
N ILE A 181 -1.84 -2.00 -14.06
CA ILE A 181 -2.78 -1.97 -12.92
C ILE A 181 -4.12 -2.46 -13.39
N ALA A 182 -4.79 -3.22 -12.52
CA ALA A 182 -6.20 -3.47 -12.65
C ALA A 182 -6.86 -3.40 -11.28
N LYS A 183 -8.01 -2.73 -11.21
CA LYS A 183 -8.96 -2.95 -10.11
C LYS A 183 -9.79 -4.19 -10.44
N ILE A 184 -9.93 -5.05 -9.46
CA ILE A 184 -10.59 -6.35 -9.59
C ILE A 184 -11.52 -6.53 -8.42
N ASN A 185 -12.70 -7.07 -8.71
CA ASN A 185 -13.61 -7.59 -7.71
C ASN A 185 -14.20 -8.92 -8.21
N SER A 186 -15.06 -9.52 -7.41
CA SER A 186 -15.79 -10.75 -7.70
C SER A 186 -16.59 -10.71 -9.01
N LYS A 187 -17.02 -9.51 -9.44
CA LYS A 187 -17.89 -9.32 -10.61
C LYS A 187 -17.14 -8.95 -11.88
N GLY A 188 -15.85 -8.61 -11.78
CA GLY A 188 -15.08 -8.24 -12.95
C GLY A 188 -13.82 -7.47 -12.65
N ASN A 189 -13.26 -6.92 -13.72
CA ASN A 189 -12.01 -6.19 -13.72
C ASN A 189 -12.12 -4.99 -14.64
N THR A 190 -11.21 -4.06 -14.42
CA THR A 190 -11.08 -2.87 -15.24
C THR A 190 -10.34 -3.15 -16.52
N LYS A 191 -10.80 -2.53 -17.61
CA LYS A 191 -10.16 -2.59 -18.92
C LYS A 191 -9.78 -1.18 -19.38
N ALA A 192 -8.71 -1.08 -20.15
CA ALA A 192 -8.32 0.16 -20.81
C ALA A 192 -8.69 0.11 -22.30
N ASP A 193 -9.15 1.24 -22.84
CA ASP A 193 -9.27 1.42 -24.28
C ASP A 193 -7.87 1.47 -24.90
N ILE A 194 -7.62 0.58 -25.86
CA ILE A 194 -6.35 0.47 -26.59
C ILE A 194 -6.55 0.68 -28.10
N SER A 195 -7.71 1.17 -28.54
CA SER A 195 -8.04 1.36 -29.96
C SER A 195 -7.00 2.17 -30.72
N GLU A 196 -6.49 3.25 -30.13
CA GLU A 196 -5.52 4.12 -30.80
C GLU A 196 -4.15 3.44 -31.02
N GLN A 197 -3.86 2.32 -30.33
CA GLN A 197 -2.57 1.63 -30.48
C GLN A 197 -2.33 1.13 -31.90
N ASP A 198 -3.39 0.79 -32.64
CA ASP A 198 -3.29 0.38 -34.04
C ASP A 198 -4.08 1.30 -35.00
N GLY A 199 -4.45 2.49 -34.53
CA GLY A 199 -5.17 3.49 -35.31
C GLY A 199 -6.66 3.21 -35.50
N SER A 200 -7.24 2.29 -34.73
CA SER A 200 -8.68 2.08 -34.69
C SER A 200 -9.41 3.27 -34.06
N GLU A 201 -10.69 3.42 -34.38
CA GLU A 201 -11.55 4.41 -33.75
C GLU A 201 -11.66 4.17 -32.24
N LYS A 202 -11.65 5.25 -31.44
CA LYS A 202 -11.74 5.17 -29.97
C LYS A 202 -12.92 4.29 -29.52
N ASN A 203 -12.75 3.63 -28.38
CA ASN A 203 -13.76 2.78 -27.73
C ASN A 203 -14.15 1.53 -28.51
N THR A 204 -13.31 1.04 -29.42
CA THR A 204 -13.56 -0.18 -30.22
C THR A 204 -12.76 -1.40 -29.76
N LYS A 205 -11.68 -1.21 -28.99
CA LYS A 205 -10.78 -2.27 -28.53
C LYS A 205 -10.39 -2.02 -27.09
N TYR A 206 -10.58 -3.03 -26.25
CA TYR A 206 -10.29 -2.94 -24.81
C TYR A 206 -9.40 -4.08 -24.37
N GLU A 207 -8.42 -3.76 -23.53
CA GLU A 207 -7.46 -4.72 -22.98
C GLU A 207 -7.50 -4.73 -21.45
N TYR A 208 -7.05 -5.83 -20.87
CA TYR A 208 -7.00 -6.01 -19.42
C TYR A 208 -6.12 -4.94 -18.75
N GLY A 209 -6.68 -4.21 -17.77
CA GLY A 209 -5.97 -3.18 -17.00
C GLY A 209 -5.48 -1.98 -17.82
N LYS A 210 -4.93 -0.98 -17.13
CA LYS A 210 -4.24 0.17 -17.74
C LYS A 210 -2.73 -0.01 -17.61
N SER A 211 -1.95 0.38 -18.60
CA SER A 211 -0.50 0.28 -18.57
C SER A 211 0.19 1.59 -18.95
N THR A 212 1.38 1.80 -18.38
CA THR A 212 2.32 2.85 -18.78
C THR A 212 2.73 2.78 -20.26
N LEU A 213 2.58 1.59 -20.85
CA LEU A 213 2.99 1.32 -22.22
C LEU A 213 1.96 1.83 -23.22
N ASP A 214 0.72 2.04 -22.80
CA ASP A 214 -0.39 2.29 -23.72
C ASP A 214 -0.16 3.58 -24.53
N ASP A 215 0.14 4.70 -23.86
CA ASP A 215 0.41 5.98 -24.53
C ASP A 215 1.69 5.95 -25.38
N ARG A 216 2.73 5.25 -24.91
CA ARG A 216 3.98 5.06 -25.67
C ARG A 216 3.73 4.30 -26.97
N ILE A 217 2.91 3.25 -26.94
CA ILE A 217 2.55 2.47 -28.13
C ILE A 217 1.77 3.36 -29.11
N VAL A 218 0.82 4.17 -28.63
CA VAL A 218 0.07 5.13 -29.45
C VAL A 218 1.02 6.16 -30.10
N GLU A 219 1.98 6.68 -29.35
CA GLU A 219 2.95 7.64 -29.87
C GLU A 219 3.82 7.04 -30.97
N ILE A 220 4.38 5.84 -30.75
CA ILE A 220 5.18 5.14 -31.75
C ILE A 220 4.34 4.84 -32.99
N PHE A 221 3.08 4.44 -32.84
CA PHE A 221 2.17 4.21 -33.96
C PHE A 221 1.95 5.48 -34.79
N LYS A 222 1.73 6.63 -34.13
CA LYS A 222 1.60 7.93 -34.81
C LYS A 222 2.87 8.31 -35.57
N GLN A 223 4.05 8.06 -34.99
CA GLN A 223 5.33 8.27 -35.68
C GLN A 223 5.48 7.36 -36.90
N LEU A 224 5.15 6.06 -36.77
CA LEU A 224 5.15 5.11 -37.89
C LEU A 224 4.25 5.54 -39.03
N LYS A 225 3.04 6.04 -38.72
CA LYS A 225 2.11 6.56 -39.73
C LYS A 225 2.72 7.74 -40.48
N THR A 226 3.29 8.70 -39.75
CA THR A 226 3.95 9.88 -40.33
C THR A 226 5.12 9.47 -41.24
N GLU A 227 5.99 8.57 -40.80
CA GLU A 227 7.15 8.17 -41.60
C GLU A 227 6.74 7.35 -42.84
N ARG A 228 5.67 6.55 -42.78
CA ARG A 228 5.14 5.87 -43.96
C ARG A 228 4.60 6.86 -45.00
N GLU A 229 3.95 7.94 -44.58
CA GLU A 229 3.53 9.03 -45.48
C GLU A 229 4.73 9.80 -46.05
N ASN A 230 5.78 10.04 -45.24
CA ASN A 230 7.02 10.64 -45.72
C ASN A 230 7.71 9.75 -46.77
N LEU A 231 7.74 8.44 -46.54
CA LEU A 231 8.29 7.47 -47.49
C LEU A 231 7.53 7.49 -48.81
N LYS A 232 6.19 7.56 -48.75
CA LYS A 232 5.35 7.67 -49.95
C LYS A 232 5.69 8.93 -50.75
N LYS A 233 5.74 10.10 -50.10
CA LYS A 233 6.11 11.37 -50.74
C LYS A 233 7.53 11.35 -51.33
N ALA A 234 8.49 10.74 -50.62
CA ALA A 234 9.86 10.63 -51.09
C ALA A 234 9.97 9.74 -52.35
N LYS A 235 9.14 8.68 -52.43
CA LYS A 235 9.06 7.77 -53.60
C LYS A 235 8.32 8.38 -54.78
N GLU A 236 7.36 9.28 -54.56
CA GLU A 236 6.67 10.03 -55.62
C GLU A 236 7.60 11.05 -56.32
N GLY A 237 8.68 11.46 -55.65
CA GLY A 237 9.67 12.40 -56.19
C GLY A 237 9.21 13.86 -56.15
N GLY A 238 10.17 14.79 -56.15
CA GLY A 238 9.91 16.24 -56.25
C GLY A 238 10.39 16.82 -57.59
N THR A 239 10.41 18.15 -57.70
CA THR A 239 11.03 18.86 -58.83
C THR A 239 12.51 18.51 -59.03
N ASP A 240 13.20 18.08 -57.97
CA ASP A 240 14.63 17.71 -57.96
C ASP A 240 14.87 16.21 -58.20
N GLY A 241 13.82 15.43 -58.51
CA GLY A 241 13.91 13.98 -58.71
C GLY A 241 13.75 13.15 -57.43
N ILE A 242 14.19 11.89 -57.48
CA ILE A 242 14.11 10.93 -56.36
C ILE A 242 15.45 10.92 -55.61
N ASP A 243 15.41 11.24 -54.31
CA ASP A 243 16.56 11.13 -53.42
C ASP A 243 16.60 9.75 -52.75
N THR A 244 17.46 8.87 -53.26
CA THR A 244 17.60 7.50 -52.77
C THR A 244 18.21 7.42 -51.36
N ASN A 245 19.04 8.38 -50.97
CA ASN A 245 19.64 8.39 -49.64
C ASN A 245 18.58 8.74 -48.59
N LYS A 246 17.75 9.76 -48.87
CA LYS A 246 16.62 10.13 -48.03
C LYS A 246 15.59 9.00 -47.88
N ILE A 247 15.33 8.25 -48.95
CA ILE A 247 14.48 7.04 -48.87
C ILE A 247 15.08 6.02 -47.92
N ALA A 248 16.39 5.72 -48.04
CA ALA A 248 17.06 4.76 -47.18
C ALA A 248 17.02 5.17 -45.69
N GLU A 249 17.18 6.46 -45.39
CA GLU A 249 17.05 7.01 -44.03
C GLU A 249 15.65 6.82 -43.45
N ILE A 250 14.60 7.13 -44.23
CA ILE A 250 13.21 6.96 -43.80
C ILE A 250 12.90 5.46 -43.59
N GLU A 251 13.37 4.58 -44.48
CA GLU A 251 13.18 3.13 -44.35
C GLU A 251 13.88 2.57 -43.11
N ALA A 252 15.09 3.04 -42.79
CA ALA A 252 15.79 2.68 -41.57
C ALA A 252 15.01 3.12 -40.32
N LYS A 253 14.51 4.36 -40.30
CA LYS A 253 13.70 4.88 -39.18
C LYS A 253 12.38 4.11 -39.01
N ILE A 254 11.69 3.78 -40.10
CA ILE A 254 10.48 2.94 -40.05
C ILE A 254 10.78 1.58 -39.45
N LYS A 255 11.92 0.97 -39.81
CA LYS A 255 12.35 -0.31 -39.26
C LYS A 255 12.55 -0.22 -37.75
N GLU A 256 13.34 0.75 -37.27
CA GLU A 256 13.58 0.96 -35.84
C GLU A 256 12.27 1.20 -35.06
N LEU A 257 11.40 2.07 -35.58
CA LEU A 257 10.10 2.34 -34.96
C LEU A 257 9.20 1.10 -34.95
N SER A 258 9.25 0.27 -35.99
CA SER A 258 8.43 -0.95 -36.08
C SER A 258 8.90 -2.00 -35.06
N GLU A 259 10.21 -2.19 -34.93
CA GLU A 259 10.79 -3.08 -33.91
C GLU A 259 10.45 -2.62 -32.49
N LEU A 260 10.53 -1.30 -32.23
CA LEU A 260 10.16 -0.73 -30.94
C LEU A 260 8.66 -0.86 -30.65
N TYR A 261 7.81 -0.62 -31.64
CA TYR A 261 6.36 -0.79 -31.55
C TYR A 261 5.99 -2.23 -31.18
N ASP A 262 6.54 -3.21 -31.91
CA ASP A 262 6.29 -4.63 -31.66
C ASP A 262 6.80 -5.06 -30.28
N PHE A 263 8.00 -4.62 -29.90
CA PHE A 263 8.56 -4.89 -28.57
C PHE A 263 7.66 -4.36 -27.45
N LYS A 264 7.18 -3.11 -27.56
CA LYS A 264 6.32 -2.51 -26.54
C LYS A 264 4.95 -3.18 -26.45
N ARG A 265 4.37 -3.60 -27.58
CA ARG A 265 3.14 -4.41 -27.59
C ARG A 265 3.33 -5.78 -26.97
N GLN A 266 4.46 -6.44 -27.22
CA GLN A 266 4.79 -7.72 -26.59
C GLN A 266 4.94 -7.57 -25.07
N LEU A 267 5.64 -6.53 -24.60
CA LEU A 267 5.74 -6.22 -23.16
C LEU A 267 4.36 -5.99 -22.53
N ARG A 268 3.50 -5.21 -23.20
CA ARG A 268 2.13 -4.93 -22.76
C ARG A 268 1.28 -6.19 -22.63
N ALA A 269 1.36 -7.09 -23.61
CA ALA A 269 0.68 -8.38 -23.57
C ALA A 269 1.25 -9.31 -22.48
N GLY A 270 2.56 -9.28 -22.26
CA GLY A 270 3.23 -9.99 -21.17
C GLY A 270 2.71 -9.54 -19.80
N LEU A 271 2.66 -8.23 -19.56
CA LEU A 271 2.10 -7.65 -18.33
C LEU A 271 0.63 -8.02 -18.11
N THR A 272 -0.20 -8.02 -19.16
CA THR A 272 -1.59 -8.53 -19.07
C THR A 272 -1.59 -9.95 -18.51
N LYS A 273 -0.85 -10.84 -19.18
CA LYS A 273 -0.84 -12.26 -18.84
C LYS A 273 -0.37 -12.49 -17.40
N TYR A 274 0.75 -11.86 -17.02
CA TYR A 274 1.26 -11.96 -15.66
C TYR A 274 0.25 -11.47 -14.62
N THR A 275 -0.44 -10.37 -14.89
CA THR A 275 -1.45 -9.83 -13.98
C THR A 275 -2.62 -10.79 -13.82
N GLN A 276 -3.14 -11.33 -14.93
CA GLN A 276 -4.20 -12.34 -14.91
C GLN A 276 -3.78 -13.61 -14.16
N ASP A 277 -2.57 -14.12 -14.40
CA ASP A 277 -2.04 -15.31 -13.75
C ASP A 277 -1.99 -15.13 -12.22
N SER A 278 -1.50 -13.99 -11.73
CA SER A 278 -1.46 -13.71 -10.29
C SER A 278 -2.84 -13.58 -9.67
N MET A 279 -3.78 -12.95 -10.36
CA MET A 279 -5.15 -12.86 -9.88
C MET A 279 -5.86 -14.20 -9.81
N ASN A 280 -5.54 -15.10 -10.73
CA ASN A 280 -6.08 -16.45 -10.74
C ASN A 280 -5.55 -17.29 -9.58
N GLN A 281 -4.67 -16.74 -8.74
CA GLN A 281 -4.20 -17.38 -7.52
C GLN A 281 -4.80 -16.77 -6.25
N ILE A 282 -5.44 -15.60 -6.32
CA ILE A 282 -6.03 -14.93 -5.15
C ILE A 282 -7.48 -15.38 -4.98
N ALA A 283 -7.80 -15.95 -3.82
CA ALA A 283 -9.03 -16.68 -3.57
C ALA A 283 -10.07 -15.89 -2.77
N TYR A 284 -9.65 -15.10 -1.77
CA TYR A 284 -10.55 -14.55 -0.75
C TYR A 284 -11.68 -13.65 -1.29
N PHE A 285 -11.48 -12.98 -2.44
CA PHE A 285 -12.49 -12.11 -3.06
C PHE A 285 -13.30 -12.81 -4.17
N ARG A 286 -12.94 -14.05 -4.56
CA ARG A 286 -13.65 -14.80 -5.61
C ARG A 286 -15.00 -15.30 -5.08
N THR A 287 -15.93 -15.58 -5.99
CA THR A 287 -17.19 -16.26 -5.65
C THR A 287 -16.95 -17.74 -5.36
N ASP A 288 -17.79 -18.34 -4.52
CA ASP A 288 -17.83 -19.79 -4.31
C ASP A 288 -18.65 -20.51 -5.42
N ALA A 289 -18.95 -21.79 -5.19
CA ALA A 289 -19.73 -22.64 -6.09
C ALA A 289 -21.14 -22.10 -6.39
N ASP A 290 -21.73 -21.35 -5.44
CA ASP A 290 -23.07 -20.79 -5.55
C ASP A 290 -23.05 -19.36 -6.14
N GLY A 291 -21.88 -18.85 -6.49
CA GLY A 291 -21.72 -17.48 -7.01
C GLY A 291 -21.72 -16.41 -5.91
N LEU A 292 -21.54 -16.78 -4.64
CA LEU A 292 -21.56 -15.85 -3.51
C LEU A 292 -20.15 -15.35 -3.15
N VAL A 293 -20.06 -14.04 -2.91
CA VAL A 293 -18.85 -13.43 -2.34
C VAL A 293 -18.71 -13.82 -0.88
N PHE A 294 -17.47 -13.99 -0.41
CA PHE A 294 -17.19 -14.42 0.96
C PHE A 294 -17.73 -13.39 1.95
N ASP A 295 -17.25 -12.16 1.79
CA ASP A 295 -17.70 -10.99 2.49
C ASP A 295 -17.35 -9.79 1.62
N LYS A 296 -18.32 -8.88 1.44
CA LYS A 296 -18.20 -7.71 0.56
C LYS A 296 -17.07 -6.76 0.99
N ARG A 297 -16.69 -6.77 2.27
CA ARG A 297 -15.55 -5.99 2.76
C ARG A 297 -14.23 -6.45 2.13
N PHE A 298 -14.13 -7.70 1.68
CA PHE A 298 -12.98 -8.24 0.95
C PHE A 298 -13.11 -8.15 -0.58
N ASP A 299 -14.25 -7.67 -1.09
CA ASP A 299 -14.59 -7.73 -2.51
C ASP A 299 -14.01 -6.54 -3.30
N GLY A 300 -12.69 -6.49 -3.36
CA GLY A 300 -11.99 -5.48 -4.14
C GLY A 300 -10.50 -5.44 -3.86
N ILE A 301 -9.71 -5.48 -4.93
CA ILE A 301 -8.26 -5.27 -4.89
C ILE A 301 -7.79 -4.45 -6.08
N TYR A 302 -6.63 -3.81 -5.90
CA TYR A 302 -5.82 -3.28 -6.99
C TYR A 302 -4.59 -4.18 -7.13
N VAL A 303 -4.38 -4.72 -8.32
CA VAL A 303 -3.16 -5.50 -8.63
C VAL A 303 -2.29 -4.67 -9.55
N ILE A 304 -1.04 -4.50 -9.16
CA ILE A 304 -0.02 -3.76 -9.89
C ILE A 304 1.12 -4.72 -10.21
N ARG A 305 1.55 -4.76 -11.47
CA ARG A 305 2.66 -5.59 -11.95
C ARG A 305 3.69 -4.77 -12.70
N PHE A 306 4.94 -5.13 -12.49
CA PHE A 306 6.09 -4.52 -13.16
C PHE A 306 6.80 -5.58 -14.02
N VAL A 307 7.44 -5.13 -15.12
CA VAL A 307 8.21 -6.03 -16.00
C VAL A 307 9.35 -6.76 -15.29
N ASP A 308 9.78 -6.28 -14.14
CA ASP A 308 10.85 -6.86 -13.36
C ASP A 308 10.41 -7.98 -12.41
N GLY A 309 9.12 -8.31 -12.41
CA GLY A 309 8.54 -9.38 -11.61
C GLY A 309 7.91 -8.90 -10.30
N THR A 310 8.16 -7.66 -9.88
CA THR A 310 7.53 -7.07 -8.70
C THR A 310 5.99 -7.09 -8.83
N GLN A 311 5.33 -7.36 -7.72
CA GLN A 311 3.87 -7.40 -7.64
C GLN A 311 3.40 -6.68 -6.38
N ILE A 312 2.34 -5.87 -6.52
CA ILE A 312 1.64 -5.26 -5.39
C ILE A 312 0.16 -5.61 -5.52
N VAL A 313 -0.45 -6.01 -4.41
CA VAL A 313 -1.88 -6.28 -4.26
C VAL A 313 -2.37 -5.42 -3.10
N MET A 314 -3.12 -4.39 -3.41
CA MET A 314 -3.66 -3.46 -2.43
C MET A 314 -5.15 -3.70 -2.23
N HIS A 315 -5.58 -3.68 -0.98
CA HIS A 315 -6.98 -3.83 -0.65
C HIS A 315 -7.79 -2.62 -1.13
N ASP A 316 -9.00 -2.83 -1.65
CA ASP A 316 -9.88 -1.72 -2.04
C ASP A 316 -10.49 -1.06 -0.80
N PRO A 317 -10.04 0.14 -0.42
CA PRO A 317 -10.50 0.77 0.82
C PRO A 317 -12.00 1.05 0.82
N ALA A 318 -12.58 1.33 -0.36
CA ALA A 318 -13.99 1.59 -0.47
C ALA A 318 -14.85 0.34 -0.19
N ALA A 319 -14.35 -0.86 -0.51
CA ALA A 319 -15.03 -2.11 -0.20
C ALA A 319 -15.14 -2.31 1.33
N ALA A 320 -14.10 -1.94 2.07
CA ALA A 320 -14.06 -1.98 3.53
C ALA A 320 -14.65 -0.75 4.23
N GLY A 321 -15.09 0.27 3.48
CA GLY A 321 -15.66 1.50 4.02
C GLY A 321 -14.64 2.50 4.60
N TRP A 322 -13.38 2.39 4.20
CA TRP A 322 -12.26 3.23 4.64
C TRP A 322 -12.02 4.42 3.71
N THR A 323 -11.75 5.57 4.32
CA THR A 323 -11.50 6.85 3.66
C THR A 323 -10.04 7.27 3.72
N TYR A 324 -9.31 6.87 4.78
CA TYR A 324 -7.98 7.39 5.07
C TYR A 324 -6.89 6.34 4.99
N GLN A 325 -7.21 5.04 5.10
CA GLN A 325 -6.18 3.98 5.06
C GLN A 325 -6.56 2.71 4.31
N THR A 326 -5.52 2.03 3.81
CA THR A 326 -5.56 0.68 3.26
C THR A 326 -4.24 -0.03 3.63
N PHE A 327 -4.07 -1.25 3.14
CA PHE A 327 -2.81 -1.95 3.18
C PHE A 327 -2.56 -2.67 1.85
N ALA A 328 -1.28 -2.94 1.59
CA ALA A 328 -0.83 -3.67 0.43
C ALA A 328 0.00 -4.88 0.83
N HIS A 329 -0.25 -5.99 0.14
CA HIS A 329 0.65 -7.12 0.02
C HIS A 329 1.58 -6.90 -1.18
N TYR A 330 2.85 -7.25 -1.09
CA TYR A 330 3.78 -7.19 -2.21
C TYR A 330 4.78 -8.34 -2.25
N ILE A 331 5.31 -8.59 -3.44
CA ILE A 331 6.43 -9.50 -3.70
C ILE A 331 7.46 -8.69 -4.48
N ASP A 332 8.71 -8.72 -4.02
CA ASP A 332 9.84 -8.12 -4.71
C ASP A 332 10.98 -9.16 -4.83
N PRO A 333 11.03 -9.87 -5.97
CA PRO A 333 12.03 -10.91 -6.16
C PRO A 333 13.45 -10.36 -6.28
N LYS A 334 13.66 -9.07 -6.60
CA LYS A 334 15.00 -8.48 -6.71
C LYS A 334 15.64 -8.26 -5.35
N SER A 335 14.85 -7.91 -4.35
CA SER A 335 15.33 -7.73 -2.97
C SER A 335 15.18 -8.98 -2.10
N GLY A 336 14.64 -10.08 -2.65
CA GLY A 336 14.42 -11.33 -1.93
C GLY A 336 13.21 -11.29 -0.99
N VAL A 337 12.29 -10.34 -1.16
CA VAL A 337 11.02 -10.28 -0.42
C VAL A 337 10.03 -11.22 -1.09
N ILE A 338 9.71 -12.32 -0.41
CA ILE A 338 8.76 -13.32 -0.90
C ILE A 338 7.31 -13.02 -0.49
N TYR A 339 7.13 -12.35 0.65
CA TYR A 339 5.86 -11.75 1.08
C TYR A 339 6.16 -10.48 1.87
N GLY A 340 5.61 -9.34 1.45
CA GLY A 340 5.67 -8.09 2.16
C GLY A 340 4.27 -7.57 2.43
N TYR A 341 4.06 -6.90 3.56
CA TYR A 341 2.87 -6.12 3.84
C TYR A 341 3.25 -4.71 4.27
N GLN A 342 2.43 -3.75 3.88
CA GLN A 342 2.62 -2.34 4.22
C GLN A 342 1.26 -1.67 4.43
N SER A 343 1.13 -0.92 5.51
CA SER A 343 -0.01 -0.02 5.75
C SER A 343 0.19 1.30 5.03
N LEU A 344 -0.89 1.88 4.53
CA LEU A 344 -0.89 2.96 3.55
C LEU A 344 -2.02 3.93 3.90
N GLY A 345 -1.77 5.24 3.93
CA GLY A 345 -2.83 6.19 4.21
C GLY A 345 -2.41 7.60 4.63
N ASP A 346 -3.42 8.43 4.87
CA ASP A 346 -3.30 9.79 5.40
C ASP A 346 -3.19 9.76 6.92
N GLU A 347 -1.97 9.92 7.42
CA GLU A 347 -1.67 9.78 8.84
C GLU A 347 -2.36 10.86 9.68
N THR A 348 -2.98 10.47 10.79
CA THR A 348 -3.37 11.44 11.80
C THR A 348 -2.10 12.09 12.37
N LYS A 349 -2.02 13.42 12.34
CA LYS A 349 -0.92 14.14 13.00
C LYS A 349 -0.92 13.80 14.48
N PHE A 350 0.26 13.60 15.06
CA PHE A 350 0.37 13.23 16.47
C PHE A 350 -0.33 14.23 17.41
N THR A 351 -0.28 15.52 17.09
CA THR A 351 -0.96 16.60 17.83
C THR A 351 -2.48 16.59 17.70
N ASP A 352 -3.02 15.87 16.71
CA ASP A 352 -4.45 15.77 16.43
C ASP A 352 -5.05 14.46 16.99
N LEU A 353 -4.22 13.61 17.61
CA LEU A 353 -4.71 12.44 18.35
C LEU A 353 -5.50 12.93 19.58
N PRO A 354 -6.65 12.30 19.89
CA PRO A 354 -7.33 12.52 21.16
C PRO A 354 -6.37 12.33 22.35
N GLU A 355 -6.47 13.20 23.35
CA GLU A 355 -5.63 13.11 24.57
C GLU A 355 -6.18 12.11 25.60
N LYS A 356 -7.47 11.81 25.53
CA LYS A 356 -8.20 10.95 26.48
C LYS A 356 -9.43 10.34 25.82
N GLY A 357 -10.05 9.38 26.51
CA GLY A 357 -11.19 8.63 26.02
C GLY A 357 -10.79 7.32 25.35
N THR A 358 -11.77 6.51 25.05
CA THR A 358 -11.60 5.19 24.44
C THR A 358 -12.27 5.13 23.08
N ALA A 359 -11.88 4.16 22.26
CA ALA A 359 -12.51 3.92 20.98
C ALA A 359 -12.40 2.46 20.55
N THR A 360 -13.51 1.88 20.12
CA THR A 360 -13.54 0.60 19.40
C THR A 360 -13.35 0.82 17.90
N TYR A 361 -12.47 0.02 17.29
CA TYR A 361 -12.26 -0.03 15.85
C TYR A 361 -12.59 -1.43 15.34
N ASN A 362 -13.39 -1.52 14.28
CA ASN A 362 -13.71 -2.78 13.61
C ASN A 362 -13.22 -2.75 12.16
N GLY A 363 -12.74 -3.88 11.68
CA GLY A 363 -12.18 -3.98 10.33
C GLY A 363 -11.84 -5.39 9.93
N LEU A 364 -10.78 -5.52 9.14
CA LEU A 364 -10.37 -6.79 8.56
C LEU A 364 -8.86 -6.87 8.39
N THR A 365 -8.38 -8.10 8.21
CA THR A 365 -6.99 -8.39 7.85
C THR A 365 -6.94 -9.39 6.70
N THR A 366 -5.89 -9.28 5.89
CA THR A 366 -5.47 -10.35 4.99
C THR A 366 -4.03 -10.73 5.31
N ALA A 367 -3.71 -12.01 5.18
CA ALA A 367 -2.41 -12.55 5.50
C ALA A 367 -2.04 -13.74 4.64
N TYR A 368 -0.76 -14.09 4.70
CA TYR A 368 -0.25 -15.37 4.25
C TYR A 368 0.31 -16.16 5.43
N VAL A 369 -0.07 -17.45 5.49
CA VAL A 369 0.59 -18.45 6.33
C VAL A 369 1.53 -19.27 5.46
N VAL A 370 2.82 -19.17 5.73
CA VAL A 370 3.90 -19.82 4.98
C VAL A 370 4.51 -20.94 5.82
N LYS A 371 4.45 -22.17 5.32
CA LYS A 371 5.00 -23.37 5.98
C LYS A 371 5.67 -24.27 4.94
N GLY A 372 6.98 -24.43 5.03
CA GLY A 372 7.76 -25.07 3.95
C GLY A 372 7.51 -24.36 2.62
N ASP A 373 7.12 -25.09 1.59
CA ASP A 373 6.77 -24.55 0.26
C ASP A 373 5.29 -24.16 0.13
N GLN A 374 4.48 -24.40 1.15
CA GLN A 374 3.08 -24.01 1.16
C GLN A 374 2.92 -22.56 1.59
N SER A 375 2.07 -21.84 0.87
CA SER A 375 1.60 -20.52 1.25
C SER A 375 0.09 -20.45 1.10
N ARG A 376 -0.60 -20.13 2.20
CA ARG A 376 -2.06 -20.15 2.27
C ARG A 376 -2.58 -18.77 2.62
N GLN A 377 -3.61 -18.33 1.91
CA GLN A 377 -4.27 -17.05 2.16
C GLN A 377 -5.18 -17.17 3.37
N LEU A 378 -5.04 -16.24 4.30
CA LEU A 378 -5.85 -16.15 5.51
C LEU A 378 -6.56 -14.79 5.53
N THR A 379 -7.84 -14.78 5.91
CA THR A 379 -8.56 -13.56 6.30
C THR A 379 -9.11 -13.69 7.72
N ALA A 380 -9.36 -12.57 8.37
CA ALA A 380 -10.04 -12.52 9.67
C ALA A 380 -10.69 -11.16 9.89
N ASP A 381 -11.65 -11.10 10.80
CA ASP A 381 -12.17 -9.85 11.36
C ASP A 381 -11.14 -9.25 12.31
N VAL A 382 -11.06 -7.92 12.34
CA VAL A 382 -10.19 -7.18 13.26
C VAL A 382 -11.05 -6.39 14.23
N LYS A 383 -10.71 -6.48 15.51
CA LYS A 383 -11.21 -5.59 16.56
C LYS A 383 -10.03 -4.99 17.32
N ALA A 384 -10.01 -3.67 17.44
CA ALA A 384 -9.08 -2.99 18.33
C ALA A 384 -9.84 -2.11 19.32
N ILE A 385 -9.31 -2.02 20.54
CA ILE A 385 -9.77 -1.06 21.56
C ILE A 385 -8.59 -0.17 21.91
N VAL A 386 -8.78 1.12 21.78
CA VAL A 386 -7.76 2.13 22.03
C VAL A 386 -8.16 2.92 23.26
N ASP A 387 -7.22 3.14 24.17
CA ASP A 387 -7.31 4.11 25.25
C ASP A 387 -6.28 5.21 25.01
N PHE A 388 -6.76 6.41 24.70
CA PHE A 388 -5.91 7.55 24.35
C PHE A 388 -5.19 8.15 25.55
N GLY A 389 -5.79 8.06 26.74
CA GLY A 389 -5.16 8.54 27.98
C GLY A 389 -4.01 7.64 28.42
N LEU A 390 -4.15 6.33 28.21
CA LEU A 390 -3.12 5.34 28.51
C LEU A 390 -2.12 5.13 27.37
N LYS A 391 -2.39 5.72 26.20
CA LYS A 391 -1.65 5.48 24.95
C LYS A 391 -1.51 3.99 24.62
N GLY A 392 -2.60 3.25 24.81
CA GLY A 392 -2.64 1.79 24.68
C GLY A 392 -3.62 1.31 23.62
N VAL A 393 -3.25 0.23 22.94
CA VAL A 393 -4.08 -0.48 21.96
C VAL A 393 -4.17 -1.95 22.37
N ARG A 394 -5.38 -2.46 22.47
CA ARG A 394 -5.71 -3.88 22.48
C ARG A 394 -6.07 -4.30 21.06
N PHE A 395 -5.51 -5.40 20.58
CA PHE A 395 -5.71 -5.90 19.22
C PHE A 395 -6.16 -7.35 19.27
N GLU A 396 -7.22 -7.68 18.54
CA GLU A 396 -7.71 -9.04 18.41
C GLU A 396 -8.18 -9.32 16.99
N THR A 397 -8.06 -10.58 16.57
CA THR A 397 -8.77 -11.08 15.39
C THR A 397 -9.72 -12.21 15.76
N ALA A 398 -10.73 -12.40 14.92
CA ALA A 398 -11.69 -13.49 15.04
C ALA A 398 -12.10 -13.99 13.66
N ASN A 399 -12.77 -15.14 13.61
CA ASN A 399 -13.31 -15.73 12.39
C ASN A 399 -12.25 -16.00 11.32
N SER A 400 -11.04 -16.41 11.71
CA SER A 400 -9.98 -16.76 10.78
C SER A 400 -10.42 -17.80 9.74
N GLN A 401 -10.25 -17.49 8.45
CA GLN A 401 -10.59 -18.37 7.32
C GLN A 401 -9.40 -18.52 6.37
N PHE A 402 -9.05 -19.75 6.03
CA PHE A 402 -8.20 -20.04 4.88
C PHE A 402 -9.00 -20.01 3.59
N HIS A 403 -8.35 -19.54 2.52
CA HIS A 403 -8.95 -19.53 1.19
C HIS A 403 -8.07 -20.26 0.18
N SER A 404 -8.72 -21.07 -0.63
CA SER A 404 -8.13 -21.76 -1.78
C SER A 404 -9.07 -21.68 -2.98
N LEU A 405 -8.61 -22.19 -4.12
CA LEU A 405 -9.39 -22.27 -5.34
C LEU A 405 -9.64 -23.73 -5.69
N ASP A 406 -10.87 -24.05 -6.06
CA ASP A 406 -11.20 -25.34 -6.66
C ASP A 406 -10.68 -25.46 -8.11
N ALA A 407 -10.92 -26.62 -8.74
CA ALA A 407 -10.50 -26.87 -10.13
C ALA A 407 -11.11 -25.90 -11.16
N ASN A 408 -12.17 -25.18 -10.81
CA ASN A 408 -12.86 -24.21 -11.67
C ASN A 408 -12.50 -22.76 -11.30
N GLY A 409 -11.54 -22.53 -10.40
CA GLY A 409 -11.14 -21.20 -9.95
C GLY A 409 -12.17 -20.53 -9.01
N ARG A 410 -13.03 -21.31 -8.36
CA ARG A 410 -14.00 -20.82 -7.37
C ARG A 410 -13.42 -20.90 -5.97
N ARG A 411 -13.80 -19.96 -5.12
CA ARG A 411 -13.32 -19.90 -3.73
C ARG A 411 -13.82 -21.11 -2.94
N VAL A 412 -12.91 -21.71 -2.17
CA VAL A 412 -13.22 -22.60 -1.06
C VAL A 412 -12.64 -21.97 0.21
N SER A 413 -13.48 -21.83 1.24
CA SER A 413 -13.08 -21.27 2.54
C SER A 413 -13.13 -22.33 3.64
N GLU A 414 -12.14 -22.34 4.53
CA GLU A 414 -12.09 -23.24 5.69
C GLU A 414 -11.77 -22.43 6.95
N ALA A 415 -12.63 -22.57 7.97
CA ALA A 415 -12.47 -21.88 9.24
C ALA A 415 -11.35 -22.53 10.07
N ASP A 416 -10.48 -21.71 10.65
CA ASP A 416 -9.42 -22.21 11.55
C ASP A 416 -9.09 -21.18 12.64
N ALA A 417 -9.87 -21.22 13.71
CA ALA A 417 -9.75 -20.30 14.85
C ALA A 417 -8.39 -20.37 15.56
N LYS A 418 -7.53 -21.37 15.27
CA LYS A 418 -6.19 -21.43 15.88
C LYS A 418 -5.29 -20.26 15.46
N TYR A 419 -5.62 -19.62 14.32
CA TYR A 419 -4.94 -18.44 13.81
C TYR A 419 -5.57 -17.12 14.30
N ASP A 420 -6.62 -17.17 15.13
CA ASP A 420 -7.11 -15.96 15.80
C ASP A 420 -6.03 -15.42 16.73
N MET A 421 -5.83 -14.10 16.67
CA MET A 421 -4.72 -13.42 17.30
C MET A 421 -5.19 -12.55 18.45
N LYS A 422 -4.34 -12.41 19.46
CA LYS A 422 -4.47 -11.42 20.54
C LYS A 422 -3.15 -10.71 20.76
N GLY A 423 -3.22 -9.42 20.99
CA GLY A 423 -2.03 -8.59 21.18
C GLY A 423 -2.34 -7.25 21.81
N ALA A 424 -1.28 -6.53 22.10
CA ALA A 424 -1.35 -5.16 22.58
C ALA A 424 -0.17 -4.35 22.06
N ALA A 425 -0.38 -3.05 21.90
CA ALA A 425 0.61 -2.09 21.45
C ALA A 425 0.51 -0.77 22.19
N LYS A 426 1.58 0.02 22.17
CA LYS A 426 1.67 1.36 22.78
C LYS A 426 2.26 2.36 21.81
N TRP A 427 1.91 3.62 21.98
CA TRP A 427 2.62 4.75 21.36
C TRP A 427 3.11 5.72 22.42
N GLU A 428 4.11 6.52 22.08
CA GLU A 428 4.68 7.53 22.97
C GLU A 428 4.61 8.91 22.33
N ASN A 429 5.67 9.28 21.60
CA ASN A 429 5.89 10.64 21.07
C ASN A 429 5.67 10.69 19.56
N GLY A 430 4.73 9.91 19.05
CA GLY A 430 4.41 9.83 17.63
C GLY A 430 3.16 9.01 17.35
N ASN A 431 2.78 8.97 16.07
CA ASN A 431 1.62 8.24 15.58
C ASN A 431 1.84 6.71 15.49
N LEU A 432 3.09 6.27 15.49
CA LEU A 432 3.44 4.85 15.42
C LEU A 432 3.21 4.18 16.78
N PHE A 433 2.32 3.18 16.82
CA PHE A 433 2.21 2.24 17.93
C PHE A 433 2.88 0.91 17.60
N LEU A 434 3.59 0.36 18.59
CA LEU A 434 4.36 -0.87 18.49
C LEU A 434 4.00 -1.81 19.64
N GLY A 435 4.01 -3.10 19.37
CA GLY A 435 3.70 -4.09 20.37
C GLY A 435 3.88 -5.53 19.89
N SER A 436 3.24 -6.45 20.59
CA SER A 436 3.33 -7.88 20.33
C SER A 436 1.96 -8.48 20.09
N VAL A 437 1.92 -9.55 19.30
CA VAL A 437 0.72 -10.31 18.99
C VAL A 437 1.04 -11.80 18.95
N GLU A 438 0.09 -12.63 19.35
CA GLU A 438 0.19 -14.08 19.32
C GLU A 438 -1.08 -14.73 18.78
N ALA A 439 -0.90 -15.77 17.96
CA ALA A 439 -1.90 -16.79 17.71
C ALA A 439 -1.53 -18.00 18.58
N ALA A 440 -1.91 -17.94 19.85
CA ALA A 440 -1.42 -18.85 20.89
C ALA A 440 -1.71 -20.32 20.56
N ALA A 441 -2.90 -20.62 20.03
CA ALA A 441 -3.29 -21.98 19.65
C ALA A 441 -2.49 -22.52 18.45
N ALA A 442 -2.02 -21.65 17.55
CA ALA A 442 -1.09 -22.01 16.49
C ALA A 442 0.38 -22.06 16.94
N GLY A 443 0.69 -21.64 18.18
CA GLY A 443 2.06 -21.53 18.67
C GLY A 443 2.88 -20.44 17.97
N LEU A 444 2.23 -19.41 17.42
CA LEU A 444 2.87 -18.31 16.70
C LEU A 444 2.90 -17.05 17.55
N LYS A 445 4.06 -16.37 17.57
CA LYS A 445 4.25 -15.09 18.27
C LYS A 445 5.05 -14.14 17.40
N GLY A 446 4.83 -12.84 17.59
CA GLY A 446 5.67 -11.84 16.97
C GLY A 446 5.18 -10.42 17.19
N ASN A 447 5.48 -9.56 16.23
CA ASN A 447 5.35 -8.12 16.38
C ASN A 447 4.09 -7.59 15.72
N LEU A 448 3.51 -6.57 16.36
CA LEU A 448 2.40 -5.77 15.87
C LEU A 448 2.88 -4.33 15.71
N SER A 449 2.57 -3.73 14.57
CA SER A 449 2.83 -2.31 14.31
C SER A 449 1.60 -1.67 13.71
N GLY A 450 1.36 -0.40 13.99
CA GLY A 450 0.25 0.34 13.41
C GLY A 450 0.34 1.85 13.59
N LYS A 451 -0.55 2.56 12.90
CA LYS A 451 -0.71 4.01 12.98
C LYS A 451 -2.20 4.37 12.97
N PHE A 452 -2.49 5.60 13.41
CA PHE A 452 -3.79 6.23 13.26
C PHE A 452 -3.85 7.04 11.96
N TYR A 453 -5.02 7.03 11.31
CA TYR A 453 -5.26 7.67 10.03
C TYR A 453 -6.52 8.55 10.07
N GLY A 454 -6.46 9.65 9.31
CA GLY A 454 -7.55 10.61 9.15
C GLY A 454 -7.79 11.52 10.35
N ALA A 455 -8.88 12.29 10.25
CA ALA A 455 -9.24 13.26 11.28
C ALA A 455 -9.49 12.58 12.64
N LYS A 456 -8.79 13.04 13.69
CA LYS A 456 -8.98 12.58 15.07
C LYS A 456 -8.93 11.05 15.24
N ALA A 457 -8.00 10.37 14.55
CA ALA A 457 -7.90 8.91 14.55
C ALA A 457 -9.23 8.25 14.14
N ALA A 458 -9.70 8.56 12.93
CA ALA A 458 -10.92 7.98 12.38
C ALA A 458 -10.74 6.49 12.05
N GLU A 459 -9.52 6.13 11.65
CA GLU A 459 -9.13 4.80 11.21
C GLU A 459 -7.80 4.41 11.83
N ILE A 460 -7.55 3.12 11.91
CA ILE A 460 -6.24 2.54 12.22
C ILE A 460 -5.85 1.57 11.11
N GLY A 461 -4.55 1.42 10.90
CA GLY A 461 -4.00 0.46 9.95
C GLY A 461 -2.61 0.05 10.35
N GLY A 462 -2.20 -1.14 9.94
CA GLY A 462 -0.90 -1.66 10.33
C GLY A 462 -0.56 -3.01 9.76
N THR A 463 0.46 -3.61 10.36
CA THR A 463 1.00 -4.91 9.95
C THR A 463 1.36 -5.77 11.15
N TYR A 464 1.48 -7.07 10.91
CA TYR A 464 2.00 -8.02 11.89
C TYR A 464 2.84 -9.11 11.22
N GLY A 465 3.84 -9.61 11.95
CA GLY A 465 4.68 -10.73 11.57
C GLY A 465 4.88 -11.66 12.74
N LEU A 466 4.35 -12.89 12.63
CA LEU A 466 4.46 -13.93 13.63
C LEU A 466 5.23 -15.13 13.04
N LYS A 467 5.89 -15.87 13.91
CA LYS A 467 6.51 -17.15 13.58
C LYS A 467 6.45 -18.11 14.77
N ASN A 468 6.59 -19.40 14.49
CA ASN A 468 6.85 -20.38 15.54
C ASN A 468 8.32 -20.32 15.99
N GLN A 469 8.64 -21.05 17.06
CA GLN A 469 9.95 -20.99 17.71
C GLN A 469 11.12 -21.36 16.79
N ASP A 470 10.93 -22.34 15.91
CA ASP A 470 11.97 -22.81 14.98
C ASP A 470 11.98 -22.05 13.63
N GLY A 471 11.01 -21.17 13.39
CA GLY A 471 10.89 -20.40 12.15
C GLY A 471 10.47 -21.23 10.93
N SER A 472 9.90 -22.42 11.13
CA SER A 472 9.38 -23.25 10.03
C SER A 472 7.98 -22.81 9.54
N GLU A 473 7.25 -22.05 10.36
CA GLU A 473 5.95 -21.49 10.04
C GLU A 473 5.92 -19.98 10.32
N HIS A 474 5.44 -19.23 9.34
CA HIS A 474 5.30 -17.78 9.40
C HIS A 474 3.86 -17.36 9.10
N LEU A 475 3.35 -16.39 9.84
CA LEU A 475 2.12 -15.68 9.54
C LEU A 475 2.47 -14.20 9.36
N ILE A 476 2.14 -13.62 8.20
CA ILE A 476 2.45 -12.23 7.88
C ILE A 476 1.22 -11.57 7.25
N GLY A 477 0.85 -10.39 7.73
CA GLY A 477 -0.38 -9.74 7.28
C GLY A 477 -0.40 -8.22 7.47
N GLY A 478 -1.41 -7.63 6.84
CA GLY A 478 -1.77 -6.23 6.93
C GLY A 478 -3.22 -6.10 7.32
N TYR A 479 -3.52 -5.11 8.16
CA TYR A 479 -4.86 -4.88 8.69
C TYR A 479 -5.27 -3.42 8.59
N GLY A 480 -6.57 -3.20 8.59
CA GLY A 480 -7.20 -1.90 8.65
C GLY A 480 -8.50 -1.97 9.46
N ALA A 481 -8.86 -0.91 10.16
CA ALA A 481 -10.10 -0.82 10.93
C ALA A 481 -10.59 0.61 11.09
N LYS A 482 -11.92 0.76 11.19
CA LYS A 482 -12.62 2.05 11.31
C LYS A 482 -13.22 2.20 12.69
N ARG A 483 -13.13 3.41 13.26
CA ARG A 483 -13.76 3.74 14.54
C ARG A 483 -15.27 3.58 14.45
N GLN A 484 -15.87 2.99 15.49
CA GLN A 484 -17.32 2.77 15.58
C GLN A 484 -18.07 3.97 16.16
#